data_AF-A0A3D3E3Y3-F1
#
_entry.id   AF-A0A3D3E3Y3-F1
#
_cell.length_a   1.000
_cell.length_b   1.000
_cell.length_c   1.000
_cell.angle_alpha   90.00
_cell.angle_beta   90.00
_cell.angle_gamma   90.00
#
_symmetry.space_group_name_H-M   'P 1'
#
loop_
_entity.id
_entity.type
_entity.pdbx_description
1 polymer ?
#
loop_
_entity_poly.entity_id
_entity_poly.type
_entity_poly.pdbx_seq_one_letter_code
_entity_poly.pdbx_strand_id
1 'polypeptide(L)'
;RQICHGSEDVGKSKVQSAIEEAMRINPTIFIEGFEQKADAQLLQDLLPNIDLVVDCSDNFEIRYLINDACIATKTPWVSGAAVALQGQVICFDPRLEDQPCYRCLYPQASDDQRNCSTSGVLAPVVGIIGTLQALEAIKMITGIGKPVLGRLQTFDALESQWRSWGLNKDAACTSCNG
;
A
#
# COMPACT_ATOMS: atom_id res chain seq x y z
N ARG A 1 -6.93 13.51 -9.06
CA ARG A 1 -6.15 12.59 -8.18
C ARG A 1 -6.44 11.12 -8.47
N GLN A 2 -7.66 10.74 -8.86
CA GLN A 2 -8.01 9.36 -9.24
C GLN A 2 -8.13 9.29 -10.76
N ILE A 3 -7.01 9.17 -11.46
CA ILE A 3 -6.94 9.34 -12.93
C ILE A 3 -7.50 8.16 -13.72
N CYS A 4 -7.83 7.05 -13.04
CA CYS A 4 -8.50 5.89 -13.64
C CYS A 4 -10.01 6.08 -13.82
N HIS A 5 -10.60 7.16 -13.31
CA HIS A 5 -12.04 7.41 -13.38
C HIS A 5 -12.33 8.70 -14.17
N GLY A 6 -13.31 8.63 -15.07
CA GLY A 6 -13.82 9.77 -15.85
C GLY A 6 -15.09 10.39 -15.28
N SER A 7 -15.53 11.50 -15.85
CA SER A 7 -16.80 12.14 -15.48
C SER A 7 -18.03 11.26 -15.78
N GLU A 8 -17.93 10.40 -16.79
CA GLU A 8 -18.95 9.43 -17.18
C GLU A 8 -19.08 8.24 -16.21
N ASP A 9 -18.11 8.04 -15.32
CA ASP A 9 -18.13 6.99 -14.30
C ASP A 9 -18.81 7.43 -13.00
N VAL A 10 -19.23 8.70 -12.90
CA VAL A 10 -19.92 9.20 -11.70
C VAL A 10 -21.20 8.40 -11.48
N GLY A 11 -21.30 7.75 -10.32
CA GLY A 11 -22.41 6.88 -9.94
C GLY A 11 -22.12 5.38 -10.10
N LYS A 12 -21.08 4.99 -10.86
CA LYS A 12 -20.57 3.61 -10.87
C LYS A 12 -19.77 3.33 -9.58
N SER A 13 -19.66 2.06 -9.22
CA SER A 13 -18.69 1.66 -8.20
C SER A 13 -17.27 1.95 -8.70
N LYS A 14 -16.35 2.29 -7.79
CA LYS A 14 -14.94 2.49 -8.14
C LYS A 14 -14.31 1.22 -8.70
N VAL A 15 -14.75 0.06 -8.21
CA VAL A 15 -14.27 -1.26 -8.64
C VAL A 15 -14.62 -1.47 -10.10
N GLN A 16 -15.89 -1.28 -10.47
CA GLN A 16 -16.35 -1.47 -11.84
C GLN A 16 -15.66 -0.50 -12.82
N SER A 17 -15.60 0.79 -12.50
CA SER A 17 -14.92 1.78 -13.35
C SER A 17 -13.42 1.45 -13.52
N ALA A 18 -12.73 0.99 -12.46
CA ALA A 18 -11.33 0.59 -12.56
C ALA A 18 -11.13 -0.66 -13.42
N ILE A 19 -12.02 -1.65 -13.34
CA ILE A 19 -11.97 -2.86 -14.17
C ILE A 19 -12.16 -2.50 -15.64
N GLU A 20 -13.17 -1.68 -15.96
CA GLU A 20 -13.44 -1.22 -17.33
C GLU A 20 -12.22 -0.51 -17.93
N GLU A 21 -11.60 0.41 -17.18
CA GLU A 21 -10.41 1.12 -17.64
C GLU A 21 -9.18 0.21 -17.79
N ALA A 22 -8.95 -0.71 -16.83
CA ALA A 22 -7.84 -1.64 -16.90
C ALA A 22 -7.97 -2.62 -18.10
N MET A 23 -9.19 -3.13 -18.35
CA MET A 23 -9.46 -3.99 -19.50
C MET A 23 -9.36 -3.23 -20.83
N ARG A 24 -9.67 -1.94 -20.86
CA ARG A 24 -9.44 -1.07 -22.03
C ARG A 24 -7.95 -0.91 -22.34
N ILE A 25 -7.11 -0.81 -21.30
CA ILE A 25 -5.64 -0.69 -21.44
C ILE A 25 -5.02 -2.02 -21.86
N ASN A 26 -5.41 -3.12 -21.21
CA ASN A 26 -4.90 -4.45 -21.51
C ASN A 26 -6.03 -5.51 -21.43
N PRO A 27 -6.58 -5.97 -22.55
CA PRO A 27 -7.67 -6.95 -22.54
C PRO A 27 -7.21 -8.40 -22.30
N THR A 28 -5.90 -8.64 -22.13
CA THR A 28 -5.33 -10.00 -22.00
C THR A 28 -5.20 -10.46 -20.55
N ILE A 29 -5.43 -9.58 -19.58
CA ILE A 29 -5.37 -9.90 -18.15
C ILE A 29 -6.73 -10.36 -17.63
N PHE A 30 -6.70 -11.10 -16.52
CA PHE A 30 -7.88 -11.42 -15.74
C PHE A 30 -7.95 -10.48 -14.54
N ILE A 31 -9.14 -9.94 -14.25
CA ILE A 31 -9.36 -9.04 -13.12
C ILE A 31 -10.60 -9.52 -12.37
N GLU A 32 -10.45 -9.76 -11.07
CA GLU A 32 -11.55 -10.06 -10.16
C GLU A 32 -11.80 -8.85 -9.25
N GLY A 33 -13.06 -8.39 -9.22
CA GLY A 33 -13.47 -7.22 -8.46
C GLY A 33 -14.27 -7.56 -7.21
N PHE A 34 -13.97 -6.89 -6.10
CA PHE A 34 -14.71 -7.03 -4.85
C PHE A 34 -15.32 -5.69 -4.44
N GLU A 35 -16.65 -5.55 -4.54
CA GLU A 35 -17.38 -4.33 -4.15
C GLU A 35 -17.69 -4.28 -2.65
N GLN A 36 -16.67 -4.48 -1.83
CA GLN A 36 -16.79 -4.45 -0.38
C GLN A 36 -15.54 -3.84 0.27
N LYS A 37 -15.67 -3.40 1.52
CA LYS A 37 -14.49 -3.00 2.29
C LYS A 37 -13.68 -4.24 2.64
N ALA A 38 -12.36 -4.14 2.58
CA ALA A 38 -11.50 -5.20 3.09
C ALA A 38 -11.70 -5.34 4.61
N ASP A 39 -11.90 -6.57 5.06
CA ASP A 39 -11.93 -6.95 6.45
C ASP A 39 -10.98 -8.14 6.69
N ALA A 40 -10.88 -8.58 7.95
CA ALA A 40 -9.98 -9.67 8.32
C ALA A 40 -10.34 -10.98 7.59
N GLN A 41 -11.63 -11.27 7.43
CA GLN A 41 -12.09 -12.52 6.83
C GLN A 41 -11.75 -12.55 5.33
N LEU A 42 -12.07 -11.48 4.60
CA LEU A 42 -11.77 -11.36 3.19
C LEU A 42 -10.26 -11.50 2.92
N LEU A 43 -9.43 -10.82 3.71
CA LEU A 43 -7.98 -10.92 3.55
C LEU A 43 -7.49 -12.33 3.87
N GLN A 44 -7.99 -12.97 4.92
CA GLN A 44 -7.63 -14.35 5.27
C GLN A 44 -7.96 -15.35 4.17
N ASP A 45 -9.09 -15.16 3.49
CA ASP A 45 -9.54 -16.06 2.42
C ASP A 45 -8.77 -15.84 1.10
N LEU A 46 -8.43 -14.58 0.77
CA LEU A 46 -7.78 -14.25 -0.50
C LEU A 46 -6.27 -14.44 -0.47
N LEU A 47 -5.59 -13.93 0.58
CA LEU A 47 -4.13 -13.82 0.60
C LEU A 47 -3.34 -15.13 0.38
N PRO A 48 -3.81 -16.33 0.80
CA PRO A 48 -3.11 -17.57 0.50
C PRO A 48 -2.89 -17.85 -0.99
N ASN A 49 -3.67 -17.23 -1.88
CA ASN A 49 -3.56 -17.37 -3.33
C ASN A 49 -2.97 -16.12 -4.02
N ILE A 50 -2.42 -15.17 -3.27
CA ILE A 50 -1.91 -13.90 -3.78
C ILE A 50 -0.39 -13.83 -3.61
N ASP A 51 0.32 -13.52 -4.69
CA ASP A 51 1.79 -13.38 -4.69
C ASP A 51 2.27 -12.11 -3.98
N LEU A 52 1.50 -11.03 -4.05
CA LEU A 52 1.84 -9.71 -3.54
C LEU A 52 0.59 -8.85 -3.32
N VAL A 53 0.55 -8.11 -2.20
CA VAL A 53 -0.47 -7.07 -1.95
C VAL A 53 0.10 -5.67 -2.24
N VAL A 54 -0.72 -4.80 -2.81
CA VAL A 54 -0.44 -3.36 -2.91
C VAL A 54 -1.48 -2.59 -2.11
N ASP A 55 -1.06 -2.03 -0.97
CA ASP A 55 -1.92 -1.23 -0.11
C ASP A 55 -2.05 0.21 -0.63
N CYS A 56 -3.18 0.49 -1.27
CA CYS A 56 -3.59 1.82 -1.74
C CYS A 56 -4.64 2.48 -0.84
N SER A 57 -4.78 2.02 0.41
CA SER A 57 -5.77 2.54 1.36
C SER A 57 -5.34 3.87 1.98
N ASP A 58 -6.30 4.67 2.42
CA ASP A 58 -6.07 5.99 3.01
C ASP A 58 -6.22 6.02 4.54
N ASN A 59 -6.38 4.87 5.20
CA ASN A 59 -6.62 4.80 6.63
C ASN A 59 -5.78 3.73 7.32
N PHE A 60 -5.40 3.98 8.56
CA PHE A 60 -4.52 3.11 9.33
C PHE A 60 -5.15 1.75 9.69
N GLU A 61 -6.46 1.70 9.91
CA GLU A 61 -7.16 0.48 10.31
C GLU A 61 -7.00 -0.63 9.27
N ILE A 62 -7.23 -0.31 7.99
CA ILE A 62 -7.02 -1.25 6.88
C ILE A 62 -5.54 -1.63 6.76
N ARG A 63 -4.61 -0.70 6.96
CA ARG A 63 -3.17 -1.00 6.90
C ARG A 63 -2.73 -2.00 7.97
N TYR A 64 -3.28 -1.87 9.19
CA TYR A 64 -3.03 -2.84 10.24
C TYR A 64 -3.63 -4.22 9.93
N LEU A 65 -4.85 -4.26 9.36
CA LEU A 65 -5.46 -5.51 8.91
C LEU A 65 -4.64 -6.20 7.82
N ILE A 66 -4.18 -5.45 6.81
CA ILE A 66 -3.29 -5.96 5.75
C ILE A 66 -1.99 -6.47 6.36
N ASN A 67 -1.37 -5.71 7.27
CA ASN A 67 -0.13 -6.12 7.94
C ASN A 67 -0.28 -7.46 8.65
N ASP A 68 -1.30 -7.59 9.49
CA ASP A 68 -1.49 -8.80 10.31
C ASP A 68 -1.83 -10.00 9.42
N ALA A 69 -2.67 -9.82 8.39
CA ALA A 69 -3.02 -10.87 7.45
C ALA A 69 -1.83 -11.31 6.57
N CYS A 70 -1.02 -10.36 6.09
CA CYS A 70 0.18 -10.64 5.31
C CYS A 70 1.25 -11.38 6.12
N ILE A 71 1.42 -11.05 7.40
CA ILE A 71 2.32 -11.80 8.29
C ILE A 71 1.83 -13.24 8.43
N ALA A 72 0.54 -13.44 8.74
CA ALA A 72 -0.03 -14.76 8.95
C ALA A 72 0.06 -15.68 7.72
N THR A 73 -0.09 -15.10 6.52
CA THR A 73 -0.07 -15.83 5.24
C THR A 73 1.31 -15.84 4.57
N LYS A 74 2.28 -15.13 5.14
CA LYS A 74 3.61 -14.89 4.55
C LYS A 74 3.55 -14.23 3.17
N THR A 75 2.54 -13.41 2.92
CA THR A 75 2.37 -12.67 1.66
C THR A 75 3.13 -11.35 1.73
N PRO A 76 4.07 -11.06 0.81
CA PRO A 76 4.75 -9.78 0.74
C PRO A 76 3.79 -8.66 0.30
N TRP A 77 4.12 -7.42 0.66
CA TRP A 77 3.26 -6.29 0.31
C TRP A 77 4.00 -4.95 0.23
N VAL A 78 3.38 -4.02 -0.51
CA VAL A 78 3.86 -2.65 -0.71
C VAL A 78 2.85 -1.67 -0.13
N SER A 79 3.27 -0.81 0.79
CA SER A 79 2.44 0.27 1.33
C SER A 79 2.88 1.62 0.77
N GLY A 80 1.92 2.41 0.30
CA GLY A 80 2.09 3.80 -0.07
C GLY A 80 1.18 4.70 0.74
N ALA A 81 1.60 5.94 0.99
CA ALA A 81 0.74 6.95 1.61
C ALA A 81 1.08 8.34 1.08
N ALA A 82 0.11 9.25 1.07
CA ALA A 82 0.35 10.65 0.75
C ALA A 82 -0.65 11.54 1.50
N VAL A 83 -0.16 12.67 2.00
CA VAL A 83 -0.93 13.69 2.71
C VAL A 83 -0.34 15.07 2.41
N ALA A 84 -1.17 16.07 2.12
CA ALA A 84 -0.70 17.40 1.72
C ALA A 84 0.30 17.36 0.55
N LEU A 85 1.57 17.68 0.83
CA LEU A 85 2.70 17.72 -0.10
C LEU A 85 3.74 16.62 0.18
N GLN A 86 3.39 15.64 1.01
CA GLN A 86 4.28 14.59 1.44
C GLN A 86 3.78 13.23 0.93
N GLY A 87 4.71 12.37 0.55
CA GLY A 87 4.44 11.01 0.13
C GLY A 87 5.41 10.03 0.76
N GLN A 88 5.04 8.76 0.86
CA GLN A 88 5.93 7.71 1.32
C GLN A 88 5.62 6.35 0.69
N VAL A 89 6.65 5.52 0.58
CA VAL A 89 6.56 4.13 0.10
C VAL A 89 7.51 3.23 0.89
N ILE A 90 7.05 2.02 1.20
CA ILE A 90 7.82 0.98 1.86
C ILE A 90 7.31 -0.41 1.42
N CYS A 91 8.22 -1.36 1.32
CA CYS A 91 7.92 -2.76 1.06
C CYS A 91 8.12 -3.58 2.34
N PHE A 92 7.33 -4.63 2.48
CA PHE A 92 7.43 -5.61 3.56
C PHE A 92 7.42 -7.01 2.97
N ASP A 93 8.31 -7.88 3.44
CA ASP A 93 8.34 -9.28 3.04
C ASP A 93 8.41 -10.16 4.29
N PRO A 94 7.27 -10.69 4.77
CA PRO A 94 7.21 -11.53 5.96
C PRO A 94 7.89 -12.89 5.81
N ARG A 95 8.37 -13.24 4.61
CA ARG A 95 9.16 -14.46 4.37
C ARG A 95 10.62 -14.30 4.77
N LEU A 96 11.09 -13.05 4.87
CA LEU A 96 12.46 -12.73 5.24
C LEU A 96 12.61 -12.61 6.76
N GLU A 97 13.70 -13.18 7.28
CA GLU A 97 14.07 -13.04 8.68
C GLU A 97 14.47 -11.58 8.99
N ASP A 98 14.26 -11.18 10.25
CA ASP A 98 14.62 -9.87 10.80
C ASP A 98 14.07 -8.64 10.06
N GLN A 99 13.03 -8.80 9.22
CA GLN A 99 12.37 -7.65 8.60
C GLN A 99 11.37 -6.97 9.55
N PRO A 100 11.35 -5.63 9.61
CA PRO A 100 10.30 -4.91 10.32
C PRO A 100 8.95 -5.09 9.63
N CYS A 101 7.87 -5.05 10.41
CA CYS A 101 6.51 -4.97 9.87
C CYS A 101 5.96 -3.53 9.97
N TYR A 102 4.74 -3.31 9.51
CA TYR A 102 4.12 -1.98 9.57
C TYR A 102 3.96 -1.49 11.02
N ARG A 103 3.72 -2.39 11.98
CA ARG A 103 3.68 -2.03 13.41
C ARG A 103 5.05 -1.72 14.02
N CYS A 104 6.16 -2.16 13.41
CA CYS A 104 7.49 -1.69 13.81
C CYS A 104 7.68 -0.21 13.42
N LEU A 105 7.09 0.22 12.31
CA LEU A 105 7.13 1.62 11.86
C LEU A 105 6.10 2.49 12.61
N TYR A 106 4.90 1.98 12.80
CA TYR A 106 3.79 2.65 13.46
C TYR A 106 3.16 1.73 14.53
N PRO A 107 3.67 1.71 15.77
CA PRO A 107 3.22 0.77 16.80
C PRO A 107 1.74 0.90 17.18
N GLN A 108 1.25 2.14 17.26
CA GLN A 108 -0.18 2.46 17.40
C GLN A 108 -0.48 3.74 16.62
N ALA A 109 -1.60 3.76 15.90
CA ALA A 109 -2.10 5.01 15.33
C ALA A 109 -2.64 5.87 16.48
N SER A 110 -2.02 7.03 16.71
CA SER A 110 -2.57 8.03 17.64
C SER A 110 -3.81 8.69 17.04
N ASP A 111 -4.69 9.24 17.89
CA ASP A 111 -5.87 10.01 17.44
C ASP A 111 -5.49 11.16 16.50
N ASP A 112 -4.33 11.79 16.72
CA ASP A 112 -3.83 12.88 15.87
C ASP A 112 -3.52 12.44 14.43
N GLN A 113 -3.09 11.19 14.23
CA GLN A 113 -2.85 10.63 12.89
C GLN A 113 -4.17 10.36 12.13
N ARG A 114 -5.28 10.15 12.84
CA ARG A 114 -6.62 9.96 12.24
C ARG A 114 -7.20 11.28 11.68
N ASN A 115 -6.74 12.43 12.19
CA ASN A 115 -7.20 13.77 11.78
C ASN A 115 -6.53 14.31 10.50
N CYS A 116 -5.57 13.58 9.90
CA CYS A 116 -5.02 13.92 8.58
C CYS A 116 -6.06 13.88 7.44
N SER A 117 -7.25 13.35 7.71
CA SER A 117 -8.41 13.35 6.80
C SER A 117 -8.97 14.75 6.45
N THR A 118 -8.51 15.81 7.15
CA THR A 118 -8.87 17.21 6.87
C THR A 118 -7.84 17.97 6.05
N SER A 119 -6.62 17.44 5.89
CA SER A 119 -5.59 18.04 5.05
C SER A 119 -5.80 17.57 3.61
N GLY A 120 -6.05 18.51 2.68
CA GLY A 120 -6.11 18.18 1.26
C GLY A 120 -4.83 17.47 0.79
N VAL A 121 -4.88 16.78 -0.35
CA VAL A 121 -3.71 16.11 -0.93
C VAL A 121 -3.47 16.62 -2.34
N LEU A 122 -2.22 16.97 -2.67
CA LEU A 122 -1.85 17.41 -4.00
C LEU A 122 -1.89 16.22 -4.97
N ALA A 123 -2.74 16.29 -5.99
CA ALA A 123 -3.04 15.17 -6.88
C ALA A 123 -1.79 14.51 -7.52
N PRO A 124 -0.79 15.26 -8.04
CA PRO A 124 0.47 14.68 -8.50
C PRO A 124 1.23 13.83 -7.48
N VAL A 125 1.21 14.19 -6.19
CA VAL A 125 1.94 13.45 -5.15
C VAL A 125 1.38 12.03 -5.01
N VAL A 126 0.05 11.88 -5.00
CA VAL A 126 -0.59 10.55 -4.98
C VAL A 126 -0.23 9.75 -6.23
N GLY A 127 -0.16 10.40 -7.40
CA GLY A 127 0.25 9.76 -8.65
C GLY A 127 1.70 9.25 -8.63
N ILE A 128 2.63 10.06 -8.09
CA ILE A 128 4.03 9.67 -7.91
C ILE A 128 4.13 8.45 -7.00
N ILE A 129 3.47 8.48 -5.83
CA ILE A 129 3.52 7.36 -4.87
C ILE A 129 2.86 6.10 -5.44
N GLY A 130 1.68 6.21 -6.06
CA GLY A 130 1.01 5.06 -6.69
C GLY A 130 1.85 4.43 -7.82
N THR A 131 2.54 5.25 -8.62
CA THR A 131 3.45 4.76 -9.66
C THR A 131 4.65 4.02 -9.05
N LEU A 132 5.21 4.55 -7.96
CA LEU A 132 6.28 3.87 -7.24
C LEU A 132 5.81 2.56 -6.60
N GLN A 133 4.59 2.49 -6.07
CA GLN A 133 4.03 1.24 -5.56
C GLN A 133 3.97 0.17 -6.66
N ALA A 134 3.53 0.53 -7.86
CA ALA A 134 3.54 -0.38 -9.02
C ALA A 134 4.97 -0.81 -9.40
N LEU A 135 5.93 0.10 -9.38
CA LEU A 135 7.34 -0.22 -9.64
C LEU A 135 7.90 -1.20 -8.59
N GLU A 136 7.65 -0.94 -7.31
CA GLU A 136 8.07 -1.83 -6.22
C GLU A 136 7.41 -3.21 -6.35
N ALA A 137 6.13 -3.26 -6.70
CA ALA A 137 5.42 -4.51 -6.94
C ALA A 137 6.07 -5.34 -8.05
N ILE A 138 6.39 -4.72 -9.18
CA ILE A 138 7.09 -5.37 -10.29
C ILE A 138 8.45 -5.91 -9.82
N LYS A 139 9.22 -5.12 -9.06
CA LYS A 139 10.52 -5.56 -8.54
C LYS A 139 10.39 -6.77 -7.60
N MET A 140 9.40 -6.77 -6.71
CA MET A 140 9.18 -7.87 -5.78
C MET A 140 8.71 -9.16 -6.48
N ILE A 141 7.81 -9.04 -7.47
CA ILE A 141 7.30 -10.20 -8.22
C ILE A 141 8.38 -10.80 -9.13
N THR A 142 9.14 -9.95 -9.82
CA THR A 142 10.13 -10.40 -10.82
C THR A 142 11.52 -10.67 -10.23
N GLY A 143 11.78 -10.25 -9.00
CA GLY A 143 13.08 -10.34 -8.35
C GLY A 143 14.14 -9.37 -8.89
N ILE A 144 13.75 -8.38 -9.72
CA ILE A 144 14.70 -7.43 -10.29
C ILE A 144 15.04 -6.28 -9.32
N GLY A 145 16.29 -5.84 -9.35
CA GLY A 145 16.74 -4.67 -8.61
C GLY A 145 16.67 -4.87 -7.09
N LYS A 146 16.36 -3.79 -6.37
CA LYS A 146 16.28 -3.78 -4.90
C LYS A 146 15.00 -3.08 -4.47
N PRO A 147 13.97 -3.83 -4.01
CA PRO A 147 12.77 -3.24 -3.43
C PRO A 147 13.08 -2.37 -2.21
N VAL A 148 12.14 -1.51 -1.82
CA VAL A 148 12.25 -0.63 -0.63
C VAL A 148 11.97 -1.43 0.66
N LEU A 149 12.75 -2.47 0.89
CA LEU A 149 12.72 -3.30 2.11
C LEU A 149 13.64 -2.72 3.19
N GLY A 150 13.24 -2.85 4.46
CA GLY A 150 14.01 -2.41 5.63
C GLY A 150 14.24 -0.89 5.72
N ARG A 151 13.53 -0.08 4.93
CA ARG A 151 13.63 1.39 4.94
C ARG A 151 12.34 2.04 4.47
N LEU A 152 12.04 3.22 5.00
CA LEU A 152 10.96 4.08 4.53
C LEU A 152 11.53 5.10 3.54
N GLN A 153 10.98 5.18 2.34
CA GLN A 153 11.26 6.28 1.41
C GLN A 153 10.18 7.34 1.51
N THR A 154 10.58 8.59 1.69
CA THR A 154 9.68 9.75 1.80
C THR A 154 9.98 10.76 0.69
N PHE A 155 8.93 11.35 0.13
CA PHE A 155 8.98 12.41 -0.87
C PHE A 155 8.39 13.70 -0.34
N ASP A 156 9.18 14.76 -0.39
CA ASP A 156 8.75 16.12 -0.13
C ASP A 156 8.53 16.84 -1.46
N ALA A 157 7.28 17.16 -1.78
CA ALA A 157 6.93 17.83 -3.03
C ALA A 157 7.22 19.34 -3.02
N LEU A 158 7.37 19.96 -1.85
CA LEU A 158 7.70 21.38 -1.74
C LEU A 158 9.14 21.62 -2.20
N GLU A 159 10.05 20.76 -1.76
CA GLU A 159 11.48 20.82 -2.08
C GLU A 159 11.89 19.88 -3.22
N SER A 160 10.96 19.04 -3.71
CA SER A 160 11.23 17.96 -4.66
C SER A 160 12.34 17.01 -4.22
N GLN A 161 12.36 16.65 -2.93
CA GLN A 161 13.41 15.84 -2.32
C GLN A 161 12.95 14.44 -1.94
N TRP A 162 13.85 13.48 -2.13
CA TRP A 162 13.71 12.12 -1.63
C TRP A 162 14.61 11.90 -0.41
N ARG A 163 14.07 11.27 0.63
CA ARG A 163 14.82 10.81 1.81
C ARG A 163 14.54 9.34 2.06
N SER A 164 15.53 8.67 2.66
CA SER A 164 15.44 7.26 3.00
C SER A 164 15.81 7.08 4.46
N TRP A 165 14.95 6.40 5.21
CA TRP A 165 15.09 6.18 6.64
C TRP A 165 15.19 4.69 6.90
N GLY A 166 16.31 4.21 7.46
CA GLY A 166 16.45 2.81 7.84
C GLY A 166 15.41 2.45 8.91
N LEU A 167 14.81 1.28 8.79
CA LEU A 167 13.83 0.76 9.74
C LEU A 167 14.32 -0.58 10.28
N ASN A 168 14.44 -0.66 11.59
CA ASN A 168 14.80 -1.90 12.28
C ASN A 168 13.55 -2.62 12.76
N LYS A 169 13.61 -3.95 12.77
CA LYS A 169 12.59 -4.75 13.46
C LYS A 169 12.60 -4.40 14.95
N ASP A 170 11.43 -4.11 15.49
CA ASP A 170 11.26 -3.90 16.93
C ASP A 170 11.15 -5.26 17.63
N ALA A 171 12.06 -5.52 18.57
CA ALA A 171 12.10 -6.76 19.36
C ALA A 171 10.86 -6.93 20.26
N ALA A 172 10.13 -5.86 20.56
CA ALA A 172 8.89 -5.89 21.32
C ALA A 172 7.62 -5.96 20.44
N CYS A 173 7.75 -5.95 19.11
CA CYS A 173 6.59 -5.94 18.22
C CYS A 173 5.80 -7.25 18.32
N THR A 174 4.54 -7.17 18.75
CA THR A 174 3.67 -8.33 18.95
C THR A 174 3.17 -8.95 17.64
N SER A 175 3.19 -8.21 16.52
CA SER A 175 2.73 -8.75 15.23
C SER A 175 3.77 -9.64 14.54
N CYS A 176 5.06 -9.28 14.57
CA CYS A 176 6.09 -9.97 13.78
C CYS A 176 7.15 -10.72 14.61
N ASN A 177 6.97 -10.84 15.93
CA ASN A 177 7.77 -11.71 16.81
C ASN A 177 6.99 -12.94 17.31
N GLY A 178 5.76 -13.13 16.81
CA GLY A 178 4.94 -14.32 17.07
C GLY A 178 5.23 -15.47 16.13
#